data_AF-A0A7S2N427-F1
#
_entry.id   AF-A0A7S2N427-F1
#
_cell.length_a   1.000
_cell.length_b   1.000
_cell.length_c   1.000
_cell.angle_alpha   90.00
_cell.angle_beta   90.00
_cell.angle_gamma   90.00
#
_symmetry.space_group_name_H-M   'P 1'
#
loop_
_entity.id
_entity.type
_entity.pdbx_description
1 polymer ?
#
loop_
_entity_poly.entity_id
_entity_poly.type
_entity_poly.pdbx_seq_one_letter_code
_entity_poly.pdbx_strand_id
1 'polypeptide(L)'
;SSAAISPLFAFRLVQLSLRYGLCNESVVGFISYAYALRGTFNDIRGAYYWGKVSMRLLDIFKRTKHVAFVYCGLYGGLYSWIEPHQASIEPLKYAYGVS
;
A
#
# COMPACT_ATOMS: atom_id res chain seq x y z
N SER A 1 -10.30 -0.01 20.70
CA SER A 1 -9.93 -1.42 20.45
C SER A 1 -9.66 -1.77 18.98
N SER A 2 -10.05 -0.94 17.99
CA SER A 2 -9.89 -1.28 16.55
C SER A 2 -8.48 -1.07 15.98
N ALA A 3 -7.65 -0.21 16.59
CA ALA A 3 -6.34 0.14 16.05
C ALA A 3 -5.32 -1.03 16.02
N ALA A 4 -5.40 -1.97 16.96
CA ALA A 4 -4.46 -3.09 17.07
C ALA A 4 -4.73 -4.24 16.08
N ILE A 5 -5.94 -4.35 15.54
CA ILE A 5 -6.32 -5.42 14.61
C ILE A 5 -5.70 -5.18 13.22
N SER A 6 -5.60 -3.91 12.82
CA SER A 6 -5.07 -3.50 11.51
C SER A 6 -3.64 -4.02 11.22
N PRO A 7 -2.63 -3.82 12.11
CA PRO A 7 -1.28 -4.33 11.86
C PRO A 7 -1.21 -5.86 11.92
N LEU A 8 -1.94 -6.51 12.83
CA LEU A 8 -1.99 -7.98 12.89
C LEU A 8 -2.53 -8.60 11.60
N PHE A 9 -3.58 -8.01 11.03
CA PHE A 9 -4.14 -8.42 9.75
C PHE A 9 -3.13 -8.23 8.61
N ALA A 10 -2.46 -7.08 8.56
CA ALA A 10 -1.44 -6.79 7.56
C ALA A 10 -0.27 -7.78 7.60
N PHE A 11 0.26 -8.05 8.81
CA PHE A 11 1.33 -9.02 9.00
C PHE A 11 0.90 -10.42 8.57
N ARG A 12 -0.32 -10.83 8.93
CA ARG A 12 -0.83 -12.16 8.59
C ARG A 12 -0.98 -12.32 7.08
N LEU A 13 -1.50 -11.32 6.38
CA LEU A 13 -1.61 -11.37 4.91
C LEU A 13 -0.25 -11.45 4.22
N VAL A 14 0.74 -10.68 4.68
CA VAL A 14 2.11 -10.74 4.14
C VAL A 14 2.72 -12.13 4.39
N GLN A 15 2.59 -12.67 5.60
CA GLN A 15 3.10 -14.02 5.91
C GLN A 15 2.48 -15.10 5.02
N LEU A 16 1.16 -15.06 4.81
CA LEU A 16 0.47 -16.01 3.92
C LEU A 16 0.97 -15.87 2.48
N SER A 17 1.12 -14.64 2.01
CA SER A 17 1.61 -14.35 0.65
C SER A 17 3.05 -14.84 0.44
N LEU A 18 3.91 -14.69 1.46
CA LEU A 18 5.29 -15.20 1.40
C LEU A 18 5.36 -16.72 1.50
N ARG A 19 4.44 -17.35 2.24
CA ARG A 19 4.44 -18.80 2.45
C ARG A 19 3.82 -19.58 1.28
N TYR A 20 2.75 -19.07 0.70
CA TYR A 20 1.93 -19.79 -0.29
C TYR A 20 1.98 -19.18 -1.69
N GLY A 21 2.73 -18.09 -1.86
CA GLY A 21 2.82 -17.36 -3.13
C GLY A 21 1.90 -16.14 -3.17
N LEU A 22 2.16 -15.29 -4.16
CA LEU A 22 1.49 -14.02 -4.33
C LEU A 22 0.17 -14.19 -5.09
N CYS A 23 -0.88 -13.49 -4.64
CA CYS A 23 -2.16 -13.37 -5.33
C CYS A 23 -2.64 -11.91 -5.39
N ASN A 24 -3.77 -11.67 -6.05
CA ASN A 24 -4.37 -10.33 -6.16
C ASN A 24 -4.57 -9.66 -4.79
N GLU A 25 -4.96 -10.43 -3.79
CA GLU A 25 -5.21 -9.97 -2.42
C GLU A 25 -3.91 -9.65 -1.67
N SER A 26 -2.76 -10.19 -2.09
CA SER A 26 -1.45 -9.86 -1.51
C SER A 26 -1.16 -8.36 -1.62
N VAL A 27 -1.64 -7.71 -2.68
CA VAL A 27 -1.53 -6.25 -2.89
C VAL A 27 -2.02 -5.49 -1.65
N VAL A 28 -3.18 -5.86 -1.12
CA VAL A 28 -3.80 -5.26 0.08
C VAL A 28 -2.92 -5.52 1.31
N GLY A 29 -2.43 -6.76 1.46
CA GLY A 29 -1.53 -7.10 2.55
C GLY A 29 -0.29 -6.22 2.61
N PHE A 30 0.40 -6.02 1.48
CA PHE A 30 1.64 -5.24 1.43
C PHE A 30 1.42 -3.73 1.62
N ILE A 31 0.34 -3.13 1.09
CA ILE A 31 0.07 -1.71 1.35
C ILE A 31 -0.36 -1.50 2.81
N SER A 32 -1.18 -2.38 3.39
CA SER A 32 -1.53 -2.29 4.81
C SER A 32 -0.31 -2.48 5.71
N TYR A 33 0.64 -3.34 5.32
CA TYR A 33 1.90 -3.52 6.03
C TYR A 33 2.75 -2.25 6.00
N ALA A 34 2.84 -1.59 4.85
CA ALA A 34 3.50 -0.29 4.75
C ALA A 34 2.88 0.76 5.69
N TYR A 35 1.55 0.81 5.79
CA TYR A 35 0.88 1.70 6.74
C TYR A 35 1.16 1.35 8.21
N ALA A 36 1.26 0.06 8.54
CA ALA A 36 1.65 -0.37 9.88
C ALA A 36 3.08 0.08 10.21
N LEU A 37 4.03 -0.06 9.27
CA LEU A 37 5.41 0.45 9.45
C LEU A 37 5.43 1.96 9.71
N ARG A 38 4.67 2.74 8.94
CA ARG A 38 4.55 4.19 9.14
C ARG A 38 3.91 4.54 10.48
N GLY A 39 2.74 3.97 10.78
CA GLY A 39 1.89 4.38 11.90
C GLY A 39 2.30 3.81 13.25
N THR A 40 2.76 2.56 13.29
CA THR A 40 3.09 1.85 14.53
C THR A 40 4.59 1.89 14.84
N PHE A 41 5.44 1.79 13.83
CA PHE A 41 6.90 1.71 14.00
C PHE A 41 7.63 3.00 13.64
N ASN A 42 6.91 4.01 13.13
CA ASN A 42 7.48 5.26 12.62
C ASN A 42 8.60 5.05 11.57
N ASP A 43 8.57 3.91 10.87
CA ASP A 43 9.53 3.57 9.82
C ASP A 43 9.01 4.02 8.45
N ILE A 44 9.26 5.29 8.14
CA ILE A 44 8.80 5.91 6.89
C ILE A 44 9.51 5.31 5.67
N ARG A 45 10.81 4.99 5.78
CA ARG A 45 11.59 4.45 4.66
C ARG A 45 11.14 3.02 4.33
N GLY A 46 10.96 2.18 5.34
CA GLY A 46 10.40 0.84 5.18
C GLY A 46 8.98 0.89 4.63
N ALA A 47 8.13 1.77 5.18
CA ALA A 47 6.77 1.97 4.66
C ALA A 47 6.78 2.30 3.16
N TYR A 48 7.61 3.24 2.72
CA TYR A 48 7.71 3.60 1.31
C TYR A 48 8.20 2.46 0.42
N TYR A 49 9.22 1.71 0.86
CA TYR A 49 9.71 0.53 0.15
C TYR A 49 8.58 -0.48 -0.07
N TRP A 50 7.87 -0.86 0.99
CA TRP A 50 6.79 -1.83 0.91
C TRP A 50 5.54 -1.31 0.18
N GLY A 51 5.29 0.00 0.23
CA GLY A 51 4.27 0.66 -0.59
C GLY A 51 4.57 0.52 -2.09
N LYS A 52 5.83 0.69 -2.51
CA LYS A 52 6.25 0.46 -3.89
C LYS A 52 6.20 -1.01 -4.29
N VAL A 53 6.45 -1.94 -3.37
CA VAL A 53 6.23 -3.38 -3.61
C VAL A 53 4.76 -3.65 -3.92
N SER A 54 3.83 -3.10 -3.13
CA SER A 54 2.39 -3.24 -3.40
C SER A 54 2.00 -2.70 -4.77
N MET A 55 2.54 -1.55 -5.19
CA MET A 55 2.35 -1.01 -6.54
C MET A 55 2.84 -1.95 -7.65
N ARG A 56 4.05 -2.51 -7.51
CA ARG A 56 4.57 -3.48 -8.48
C ARG A 56 3.71 -4.72 -8.59
N LEU A 57 3.18 -5.22 -7.47
CA LEU A 57 2.25 -6.34 -7.47
C LEU A 57 0.97 -6.01 -8.25
N LEU A 58 0.49 -4.77 -8.12
CA LEU A 58 -0.67 -4.29 -8.86
C LEU A 58 -0.46 -4.32 -10.38
N ASP A 59 0.74 -3.96 -10.84
CA ASP A 59 1.12 -4.04 -12.25
C ASP A 59 1.21 -5.49 -12.73
N ILE A 60 1.83 -6.38 -11.94
CA ILE A 60 1.93 -7.83 -12.23
C ILE A 60 0.55 -8.45 -12.39
N PHE A 61 -0.38 -8.09 -11.51
CA PHE A 61 -1.74 -8.63 -11.49
C PHE A 61 -2.72 -7.87 -12.41
N LYS A 62 -2.20 -7.06 -13.35
CA LYS A 62 -2.99 -6.32 -14.36
C LYS A 62 -4.11 -5.47 -13.77
N ARG A 63 -3.80 -4.62 -12.80
CA ARG A 63 -4.72 -3.58 -12.28
C ARG A 63 -6.03 -4.17 -11.78
N THR A 64 -5.94 -4.85 -10.64
CA THR A 64 -7.08 -5.43 -9.93
C THR A 64 -8.04 -4.34 -9.42
N LYS A 65 -9.17 -4.76 -8.82
CA LYS A 65 -10.09 -3.88 -8.07
C LYS A 65 -9.42 -3.03 -6.96
N HIS A 66 -8.13 -3.28 -6.66
CA HIS A 66 -7.38 -2.61 -5.61
C HIS A 66 -6.56 -1.40 -6.09
N VAL A 67 -6.60 -1.02 -7.38
CA VAL A 67 -5.88 0.16 -7.90
C VAL A 67 -6.13 1.40 -7.03
N ALA A 68 -7.39 1.77 -6.82
CA ALA A 68 -7.73 2.95 -6.02
C ALA A 68 -7.18 2.84 -4.60
N PHE A 69 -7.31 1.68 -3.96
CA PHE A 69 -6.84 1.46 -2.59
C PHE A 69 -5.33 1.64 -2.45
N VAL A 70 -4.54 1.08 -3.37
CA VAL A 70 -3.08 1.21 -3.30
C VAL A 70 -2.61 2.59 -3.70
N TYR A 71 -3.19 3.19 -4.73
CA TYR A 71 -2.80 4.53 -5.14
C TYR A 71 -3.14 5.56 -4.06
N CYS A 72 -4.34 5.53 -3.49
CA CYS A 72 -4.68 6.39 -2.35
C CYS A 72 -3.77 6.10 -1.15
N GLY A 73 -3.50 4.81 -0.92
CA GLY A 73 -2.58 4.36 0.11
C GLY A 73 -1.18 4.98 -0.01
N LEU A 74 -0.61 4.86 -1.20
CA LEU A 74 0.76 5.27 -1.47
C LEU A 74 0.86 6.79 -1.63
N TYR A 75 0.09 7.37 -2.54
CA TYR A 75 0.20 8.78 -2.93
C TYR A 75 -0.44 9.73 -1.91
N GLY A 76 -1.51 9.29 -1.22
CA GLY A 76 -2.14 10.08 -0.17
C GLY A 76 -1.46 9.93 1.19
N GLY A 77 -1.06 8.70 1.54
CA GLY A 77 -0.59 8.39 2.90
C GLY A 77 0.92 8.26 3.09
N LEU A 78 1.68 7.84 2.08
CA LEU A 78 3.10 7.54 2.25
C LEU A 78 3.99 8.57 1.55
N TYR A 79 3.65 8.94 0.31
CA TYR A 79 4.43 9.90 -0.49
C TYR A 79 4.43 11.30 0.11
N SER A 80 3.36 11.70 0.81
CA SER A 80 3.29 12.99 1.50
C SER A 80 4.40 13.23 2.52
N TRP A 81 5.12 12.18 2.94
CA TRP A 81 6.24 12.24 3.88
C TRP A 81 7.62 12.24 3.21
N ILE A 82 7.68 12.10 1.87
CA ILE A 82 8.94 11.88 1.12
C ILE A 82 9.03 12.79 -0.10
N GLU A 83 7.93 12.97 -0.82
CA GLU A 83 7.83 13.73 -2.06
C GLU A 83 6.94 14.97 -1.87
N PRO A 84 7.12 16.01 -2.70
CA PRO A 84 6.20 17.14 -2.73
C PRO A 84 4.76 16.69 -3.03
N HIS A 85 3.77 17.30 -2.37
CA HIS A 85 2.36 16.92 -2.53
C HIS A 85 1.86 16.98 -3.98
N GLN A 86 2.41 17.86 -4.80
CA GLN A 86 2.09 17.99 -6.22
C GLN A 86 2.38 16.70 -7.01
N ALA A 87 3.40 15.93 -6.59
CA ALA A 87 3.74 14.65 -7.22
C ALA A 87 2.66 13.58 -7.05
N SER A 88 1.74 13.76 -6.09
CA SER A 88 0.64 12.83 -5.82
C SER A 88 -0.65 13.16 -6.59
N ILE A 89 -0.77 14.34 -7.21
CA ILE A 89 -2.04 14.80 -7.80
C ILE A 89 -2.45 13.91 -8.99
N GLU A 90 -1.57 13.76 -9.99
CA GLU A 90 -1.89 12.98 -11.20
C GLU A 90 -2.10 11.48 -10.91
N PRO A 91 -1.28 10.82 -10.06
CA PRO A 91 -1.56 9.45 -9.66
C PRO A 91 -2.92 9.28 -8.96
N LEU A 92 -3.31 10.24 -8.11
CA LEU A 92 -4.60 10.17 -7.41
C LEU A 92 -5.77 10.41 -8.37
N LYS A 93 -5.68 11.37 -9.30
CA LYS A 93 -6.67 11.55 -10.38
C LYS A 93 -6.88 10.26 -11.17
N TYR A 94 -5.78 9.64 -11.59
CA TYR A 94 -5.81 8.34 -12.26
C TYR A 94 -6.54 7.27 -11.42
N ALA A 95 -6.26 7.21 -10.12
CA ALA A 95 -6.88 6.25 -9.21
C ALA A 95 -8.41 6.40 -9.09
N TYR A 96 -8.92 7.64 -9.21
CA TYR A 96 -10.34 7.96 -9.20
C TYR A 96 -10.99 7.94 -10.59
N GLY A 97 -10.25 7.64 -11.65
CA GLY A 97 -10.76 7.69 -13.02
C GLY A 97 -11.13 9.09 -13.48
N VAL A 98 -10.54 10.13 -12.87
CA VAL A 98 -10.72 11.52 -13.25
C VAL A 98 -9.57 11.89 -14.19
N SER A 99 -9.86 12.23 -15.44
CA SER A 99 -8.90 12.75 -16.43
C SER A 99 -8.81 14.26 -16.38
#